data_AF-A0A7J4QRW7-F1
#
_entry.id   AF-A0A7J4QRW7-F1
#
_cell.length_a   1.000
_cell.length_b   1.000
_cell.length_c   1.000
_cell.angle_alpha   90.00
_cell.angle_beta   90.00
_cell.angle_gamma   90.00
#
_symmetry.space_group_name_H-M   'P 1'
#
loop_
_entity.id
_entity.type
_entity.pdbx_description
1 polymer ?
#
loop_
_entity_poly.entity_id
_entity_poly.type
_entity_poly.pdbx_seq_one_letter_code
_entity_poly.pdbx_strand_id
1 'polypeptide(L)'
;ELPQNTSLSFDVLDANGNALAGYTNRSLPISLPLDQTLHPHLMLRAHFATNESLFTPSIERLTIGSVSYYDAYHHQRSPLPGIGMEGLYIDQGSRLVSGATISAVWTYEAVCPFQTITIESYGDNLSITHAGYALDSWSYHETEPPTLMRTLSSTSSPRFTAPLALTWAPSTASNGFVYQPHCSVEPTSPSITIGEENTSIFDWSLSGTT
;
A
#
# COMPACT_ATOMS: atom_id res chain seq x y z
N GLU A 1 -0.93 14.92 -7.60
CA GLU A 1 -1.90 14.59 -8.66
C GLU A 1 -1.12 13.93 -9.80
N LEU A 2 -1.67 12.94 -10.51
CA LEU A 2 -1.04 12.50 -11.76
C LEU A 2 -1.04 13.68 -12.74
N PRO A 3 0.10 14.04 -13.37
CA PRO A 3 0.14 15.14 -14.32
C PRO A 3 -0.88 14.94 -15.45
N GLN A 4 -1.38 16.04 -15.99
CA GLN A 4 -2.33 15.99 -17.10
C GLN A 4 -1.74 15.18 -18.26
N ASN A 5 -2.58 14.40 -18.93
CA ASN A 5 -2.17 13.49 -20.02
C ASN A 5 -1.15 12.42 -19.63
N THR A 6 -1.01 12.11 -18.33
CA THR A 6 -0.27 10.94 -17.85
C THR A 6 -1.23 9.82 -17.47
N SER A 7 -0.93 8.61 -17.92
CA SER A 7 -1.69 7.40 -17.58
C SER A 7 -0.76 6.30 -17.06
N LEU A 8 -1.30 5.56 -16.10
CA LEU A 8 -0.70 4.37 -15.51
C LEU A 8 -1.79 3.30 -15.43
N SER A 9 -1.56 2.17 -16.07
CA SER A 9 -2.39 0.98 -15.97
C SER A 9 -1.54 -0.27 -15.84
N PHE A 10 -2.15 -1.35 -15.37
CA PHE A 10 -1.49 -2.62 -15.12
C PHE A 10 -2.27 -3.75 -15.76
N ASP A 11 -1.52 -4.68 -16.37
CA ASP A 11 -2.04 -5.99 -16.73
C ASP A 11 -1.45 -7.03 -15.78
N VAL A 12 -2.27 -8.00 -15.39
CA VAL A 12 -1.81 -9.22 -14.70
C VAL A 12 -1.67 -10.32 -15.74
N LEU A 13 -0.48 -10.90 -15.82
CA LEU A 13 -0.15 -11.97 -16.76
C LEU A 13 0.05 -13.30 -16.03
N ASP A 14 -0.22 -14.39 -16.73
CA ASP A 14 0.16 -15.73 -16.32
C ASP A 14 1.68 -15.98 -16.48
N ALA A 15 2.13 -17.18 -16.09
CA ALA A 15 3.52 -17.61 -16.22
C ALA A 15 4.06 -17.60 -17.67
N ASN A 16 3.18 -17.60 -18.67
CA ASN A 16 3.52 -17.59 -20.09
C ASN A 16 3.52 -16.17 -20.68
N GLY A 17 3.26 -15.14 -19.87
CA GLY A 17 3.17 -13.75 -20.30
C GLY A 17 1.84 -13.39 -20.98
N ASN A 18 0.82 -14.26 -20.90
CA ASN A 18 -0.51 -13.98 -21.42
C ASN A 18 -1.34 -13.23 -20.38
N ALA A 19 -2.06 -12.20 -20.81
CA ALA A 19 -2.92 -11.45 -19.91
C ALA A 19 -4.09 -12.30 -19.39
N LEU A 20 -4.29 -12.30 -18.07
CA LEU A 20 -5.41 -12.96 -17.43
C LEU A 20 -6.72 -12.23 -17.74
N ALA A 21 -7.75 -12.98 -18.08
CA ALA A 21 -9.06 -12.44 -18.40
C ALA A 21 -9.62 -11.62 -17.22
N GLY A 22 -10.03 -10.37 -17.49
CA GLY A 22 -10.54 -9.45 -16.47
C GLY A 22 -9.48 -8.64 -15.72
N TYR A 23 -8.19 -8.89 -15.98
CA TYR A 23 -7.07 -8.23 -15.30
C TYR A 23 -6.21 -7.35 -16.22
N THR A 24 -6.77 -6.85 -17.31
CA THR A 24 -6.11 -5.89 -18.19
C THR A 24 -6.54 -4.45 -17.88
N ASN A 25 -5.64 -3.50 -18.13
CA ASN A 25 -5.86 -2.06 -17.93
C ASN A 25 -6.42 -1.68 -16.56
N ARG A 26 -5.91 -2.31 -15.49
CA ARG A 26 -6.35 -2.08 -14.12
C ARG A 26 -5.55 -0.96 -13.46
N SER A 27 -6.15 -0.26 -12.49
CA SER A 27 -5.43 0.61 -11.56
C SER A 27 -5.23 -0.11 -10.23
N LEU A 28 -4.16 0.23 -9.51
CA LEU A 28 -3.94 -0.28 -8.16
C LEU A 28 -4.91 0.39 -7.17
N PRO A 29 -5.27 -0.29 -6.06
CA PRO A 29 -4.94 -1.69 -5.76
C PRO A 29 -5.74 -2.68 -6.62
N ILE A 30 -5.13 -3.84 -6.93
CA ILE A 30 -5.79 -4.93 -7.68
C ILE A 30 -5.96 -6.12 -6.75
N SER A 31 -7.21 -6.49 -6.45
CA SER A 31 -7.52 -7.75 -5.77
C SER A 31 -7.27 -8.93 -6.70
N LEU A 32 -6.46 -9.90 -6.26
CA LEU A 32 -6.12 -11.11 -7.02
C LEU A 32 -6.68 -12.37 -6.33
N PRO A 33 -8.01 -12.62 -6.36
CA PRO A 33 -8.62 -13.84 -5.83
C PRO A 33 -8.37 -15.03 -6.77
N LEU A 34 -7.10 -15.29 -7.07
CA LEU A 34 -6.65 -16.34 -7.98
C LEU A 34 -6.28 -17.59 -7.19
N ASP A 35 -6.63 -18.76 -7.72
CA ASP A 35 -6.17 -20.03 -7.15
C ASP A 35 -4.66 -20.15 -7.36
N GLN A 36 -3.92 -20.17 -6.25
CA GLN A 36 -2.46 -20.24 -6.25
C GLN A 36 -1.94 -21.56 -6.86
N THR A 37 -2.75 -22.62 -6.87
CA THR A 37 -2.39 -23.88 -7.53
C THR A 37 -2.46 -23.78 -9.06
N LEU A 38 -3.35 -22.94 -9.57
CA LEU A 38 -3.52 -22.69 -11.01
C LEU A 38 -2.61 -21.55 -11.50
N HIS A 39 -2.34 -20.57 -10.64
CA HIS A 39 -1.52 -19.40 -10.94
C HIS A 39 -0.37 -19.24 -9.93
N PRO A 40 0.60 -20.18 -9.90
CA PRO A 40 1.73 -20.12 -8.97
C PRO A 40 2.72 -19.00 -9.30
N HIS A 41 2.69 -18.51 -10.54
CA HIS A 41 3.49 -17.38 -11.01
C HIS A 41 2.57 -16.36 -11.68
N LEU A 42 2.74 -15.10 -11.29
CA LEU A 42 2.05 -13.96 -11.87
C LEU A 42 3.09 -12.91 -12.26
N MET A 43 2.89 -12.29 -13.42
CA MET A 43 3.68 -11.13 -13.83
C MET A 43 2.79 -9.90 -13.84
N LEU A 44 3.35 -8.76 -13.44
CA LEU A 44 2.68 -7.48 -13.55
C LEU A 44 3.31 -6.68 -14.69
N ARG A 45 2.53 -6.31 -15.70
CA ARG A 45 2.97 -5.42 -16.77
C ARG A 45 2.43 -4.02 -16.50
N ALA A 46 3.31 -3.09 -16.16
CA ALA A 46 2.97 -1.68 -16.01
C ALA A 46 3.02 -0.98 -17.37
N HIS A 47 1.96 -0.26 -17.71
CA HIS A 47 1.88 0.60 -18.87
C HIS A 47 1.92 2.05 -18.41
N PHE A 48 2.96 2.75 -18.86
CA PHE A 48 3.09 4.18 -18.63
C PHE A 48 2.92 4.91 -19.95
N ALA A 49 2.10 5.97 -19.95
CA ALA A 49 2.05 6.91 -21.06
C ALA A 49 1.98 8.33 -20.54
N THR A 50 2.69 9.25 -21.18
CA THR A 50 2.65 10.67 -20.89
C THR A 50 2.84 11.44 -22.19
N ASN A 51 2.08 12.52 -22.37
CA ASN A 51 2.31 13.49 -23.46
C ASN A 51 3.12 14.70 -22.99
N GLU A 52 3.52 14.75 -21.72
CA GLU A 52 4.30 15.84 -21.15
C GLU A 52 5.79 15.51 -21.19
N SER A 53 6.55 16.31 -21.94
CA SER A 53 7.97 16.04 -22.21
C SER A 53 8.89 16.18 -20.99
N LEU A 54 8.43 16.85 -19.93
CA LEU A 54 9.20 17.10 -18.71
C LEU A 54 8.88 16.12 -17.58
N PHE A 55 7.88 15.24 -17.76
CA PHE A 55 7.47 14.30 -16.73
C PHE A 55 7.74 12.88 -17.20
N THR A 56 8.52 12.13 -16.41
CA THR A 56 8.69 10.69 -16.59
C THR A 56 7.93 9.99 -15.46
N PRO A 57 6.85 9.26 -15.76
CA PRO A 57 6.14 8.50 -14.74
C PRO A 57 7.04 7.35 -14.24
N SER A 58 7.02 7.12 -12.93
CA SER A 58 7.79 6.09 -12.25
C SER A 58 6.93 5.37 -11.20
N ILE A 59 7.34 4.17 -10.82
CA ILE A 59 6.82 3.47 -9.64
C ILE A 59 7.86 3.62 -8.54
N GLU A 60 7.49 4.29 -7.45
CA GLU A 60 8.34 4.38 -6.27
C GLU A 60 8.27 3.09 -5.46
N ARG A 61 7.07 2.53 -5.30
CA ARG A 61 6.80 1.36 -4.46
C ARG A 61 5.75 0.48 -5.10
N LEU A 62 6.04 -0.82 -5.14
CA LEU A 62 5.10 -1.85 -5.54
C LEU A 62 5.18 -2.97 -4.53
N THR A 63 4.03 -3.35 -3.98
CA THR A 63 3.97 -4.41 -2.98
C THR A 63 2.86 -5.38 -3.33
N ILE A 64 3.15 -6.65 -3.08
CA ILE A 64 2.22 -7.76 -3.23
C ILE A 64 2.00 -8.35 -1.84
N GLY A 65 0.75 -8.58 -1.48
CA GLY A 65 0.39 -9.17 -0.19
C GLY A 65 -0.44 -8.24 0.66
N SER A 66 -0.20 -8.27 1.98
CA SER A 66 -1.02 -7.59 2.97
C SER A 66 -0.62 -6.14 3.24
N VAL A 67 0.46 -5.62 2.66
CA VAL A 67 0.80 -4.21 2.85
C VAL A 67 -0.16 -3.33 2.06
N SER A 68 -0.74 -2.33 2.71
CA SER A 68 -1.60 -1.32 2.08
C SER A 68 -0.99 0.05 2.19
N TYR A 69 -1.16 0.82 1.13
CA TYR A 69 -0.70 2.20 1.02
C TYR A 69 -1.91 3.10 0.81
N TYR A 70 -1.78 4.32 1.31
CA TYR A 70 -2.70 5.37 0.92
C TYR A 70 -1.99 6.72 0.92
N ASP A 71 -1.92 7.27 -0.28
CA ASP A 71 -1.25 8.50 -0.66
C ASP A 71 -2.14 9.23 -1.68
N ALA A 72 -1.60 10.24 -2.36
CA ALA A 72 -2.32 10.95 -3.41
C ALA A 72 -2.80 10.03 -4.56
N TYR A 73 -2.03 9.02 -4.96
CA TYR A 73 -2.44 8.10 -6.03
C TYR A 73 -3.67 7.28 -5.58
N HIS A 74 -3.60 6.71 -4.38
CA HIS A 74 -4.68 5.90 -3.84
C HIS A 74 -5.93 6.74 -3.57
N HIS A 75 -5.79 7.96 -3.04
CA HIS A 75 -6.93 8.85 -2.84
C HIS A 75 -7.63 9.21 -4.15
N GLN A 76 -6.88 9.43 -5.24
CA GLN A 76 -7.45 9.77 -6.54
C GLN A 76 -8.19 8.58 -7.20
N ARG A 77 -7.74 7.34 -6.97
CA ARG A 77 -8.26 6.14 -7.66
C ARG A 77 -9.23 5.31 -6.83
N SER A 78 -9.02 5.27 -5.52
CA SER A 78 -9.73 4.44 -4.56
C SER A 78 -9.81 5.17 -3.21
N PRO A 79 -10.53 6.31 -3.14
CA PRO A 79 -10.63 7.09 -1.92
C PRO A 79 -11.20 6.26 -0.78
N LEU A 80 -10.59 6.36 0.40
CA LEU A 80 -11.12 5.72 1.60
C LEU A 80 -12.41 6.40 2.03
N PRO A 81 -13.38 5.64 2.59
CA PRO A 81 -14.55 6.22 3.21
C PRO A 81 -14.18 6.93 4.52
N GLY A 82 -15.03 7.84 4.98
CA GLY A 82 -14.75 8.61 6.19
C GLY A 82 -15.69 9.77 6.43
N ILE A 83 -15.35 10.57 7.44
CA ILE A 83 -16.05 11.79 7.85
C ILE A 83 -15.27 12.99 7.36
N GLY A 84 -15.93 13.92 6.67
CA GLY A 84 -15.32 15.16 6.18
C GLY A 84 -14.37 14.96 5.00
N MET A 85 -14.40 13.80 4.34
CA MET A 85 -13.44 13.46 3.28
C MET A 85 -13.50 14.41 2.07
N GLU A 86 -14.59 15.15 1.89
CA GLU A 86 -14.71 16.24 0.92
C GLU A 86 -13.74 17.41 1.17
N GLY A 87 -13.21 17.53 2.39
CA GLY A 87 -12.20 18.50 2.78
C GLY A 87 -10.76 18.02 2.60
N LEU A 88 -10.56 16.78 2.15
CA LEU A 88 -9.25 16.24 1.76
C LEU A 88 -9.02 16.48 0.28
N TYR A 89 -7.89 17.07 -0.06
CA TYR A 89 -7.51 17.30 -1.45
C TYR A 89 -6.02 17.06 -1.67
N ILE A 90 -5.63 16.92 -2.93
CA ILE A 90 -4.23 16.71 -3.33
C ILE A 90 -3.64 18.05 -3.73
N ASP A 91 -2.51 18.43 -3.13
CA ASP A 91 -1.79 19.65 -3.52
C ASP A 91 -0.84 19.45 -4.71
N GLN A 92 -0.17 20.53 -5.12
CA GLN A 92 0.83 20.53 -6.20
C GLN A 92 2.02 19.61 -5.93
N GLY A 93 2.33 19.33 -4.66
CA GLY A 93 3.39 18.42 -4.23
C GLY A 93 2.94 16.95 -4.12
N SER A 94 1.73 16.62 -4.59
CA SER A 94 1.13 15.29 -4.43
C SER A 94 0.98 14.85 -2.97
N ARG A 95 0.76 15.80 -2.06
CA ARG A 95 0.43 15.52 -0.65
C ARG A 95 -1.07 15.55 -0.44
N LEU A 96 -1.54 14.75 0.51
CA LEU A 96 -2.90 14.80 1.02
C LEU A 96 -2.98 15.94 2.03
N VAL A 97 -3.77 16.97 1.71
CA VAL A 97 -3.92 18.18 2.53
C VAL A 97 -5.36 18.30 3.01
N SER A 98 -5.53 18.63 4.28
CA SER A 98 -6.85 18.82 4.87
C SER A 98 -7.15 20.28 5.18
N GLY A 99 -8.30 20.79 4.72
CA GLY A 99 -8.80 22.12 5.08
C GLY A 99 -9.51 22.19 6.45
N ALA A 100 -9.86 21.03 7.02
CA ALA A 100 -10.58 20.91 8.29
C ALA A 100 -10.12 19.65 9.05
N THR A 101 -10.78 19.30 10.15
CA THR A 101 -10.56 17.96 10.75
C THR A 101 -11.33 16.93 9.93
N ILE A 102 -10.62 15.93 9.42
CA ILE A 102 -11.21 14.85 8.62
C ILE A 102 -10.74 13.50 9.17
N SER A 103 -11.52 12.44 8.95
CA SER A 103 -11.14 11.10 9.39
C SER A 103 -11.53 10.05 8.36
N ALA A 104 -10.53 9.40 7.74
CA ALA A 104 -10.73 8.21 6.93
C ALA A 104 -10.92 7.01 7.87
N VAL A 105 -11.97 6.22 7.66
CA VAL A 105 -12.33 5.09 8.52
C VAL A 105 -12.59 3.87 7.65
N TRP A 106 -11.87 2.77 7.88
CA TRP A 106 -12.05 1.54 7.14
C TRP A 106 -11.75 0.31 8.00
N THR A 107 -12.19 -0.85 7.51
CA THR A 107 -11.74 -2.13 8.05
C THR A 107 -10.70 -2.68 7.09
N TYR A 108 -9.49 -2.83 7.59
CA TYR A 108 -8.45 -3.51 6.86
C TYR A 108 -8.69 -5.03 6.91
N GLU A 109 -8.47 -5.72 5.80
CA GLU A 109 -8.62 -7.17 5.66
C GLU A 109 -7.32 -7.81 5.16
N ALA A 110 -6.75 -8.73 5.94
CA ALA A 110 -5.59 -9.54 5.54
C ALA A 110 -6.04 -10.91 5.05
N VAL A 111 -5.25 -11.49 4.15
CA VAL A 111 -5.35 -12.90 3.74
C VAL A 111 -4.80 -13.88 4.78
N CYS A 112 -4.16 -13.38 5.83
CA CYS A 112 -3.51 -14.15 6.89
C CYS A 112 -4.00 -13.68 8.27
N PRO A 113 -4.01 -14.55 9.30
CA PRO A 113 -4.25 -14.10 10.66
C PRO A 113 -3.04 -13.28 11.17
N PHE A 114 -3.30 -12.18 11.87
CA PHE A 114 -2.26 -11.32 12.45
C PHE A 114 -2.65 -10.84 13.86
N GLN A 115 -1.63 -10.53 14.66
CA GLN A 115 -1.76 -9.90 15.99
C GLN A 115 -0.91 -8.64 16.14
N THR A 116 0.06 -8.45 15.24
CA THR A 116 0.96 -7.31 15.23
C THR A 116 0.79 -6.55 13.93
N ILE A 117 0.84 -5.23 14.01
CA ILE A 117 0.72 -4.32 12.87
C ILE A 117 1.82 -3.27 12.96
N THR A 118 2.38 -2.89 11.82
CA THR A 118 3.24 -1.72 11.69
C THR A 118 2.50 -0.68 10.86
N ILE A 119 2.48 0.54 11.38
CA ILE A 119 1.94 1.69 10.68
C ILE A 119 3.06 2.71 10.51
N GLU A 120 3.21 3.20 9.30
CA GLU A 120 4.21 4.19 8.94
C GLU A 120 3.50 5.41 8.33
N SER A 121 3.78 6.60 8.83
CA SER A 121 3.24 7.84 8.30
C SER A 121 4.37 8.74 7.80
N TYR A 122 4.18 9.35 6.63
CA TYR A 122 5.12 10.26 5.99
C TYR A 122 4.61 11.70 6.05
N GLY A 123 5.37 12.60 6.67
CA GLY A 123 5.03 14.02 6.79
C GLY A 123 4.42 14.40 8.15
N ASP A 124 3.41 15.29 8.13
CA ASP A 124 2.88 15.95 9.34
C ASP A 124 2.07 15.02 10.27
N ASN A 125 1.57 15.62 11.35
CA ASN A 125 0.84 15.02 12.47
C ASN A 125 -0.48 14.34 12.06
N LEU A 126 -0.36 13.11 11.56
CA LEU A 126 -1.44 12.17 11.38
C LEU A 126 -1.78 11.47 12.69
N SER A 127 -3.05 11.53 13.09
CA SER A 127 -3.52 10.75 14.23
C SER A 127 -4.15 9.46 13.75
N ILE A 128 -3.60 8.33 14.18
CA ILE A 128 -4.12 7.01 13.85
C ILE A 128 -4.77 6.42 15.10
N THR A 129 -5.97 5.88 14.92
CA THR A 129 -6.71 5.14 15.96
C THR A 129 -7.07 3.75 15.45
N HIS A 130 -7.00 2.78 16.36
CA HIS A 130 -7.21 1.36 16.10
C HIS A 130 -7.89 0.74 17.33
N ALA A 131 -8.85 -0.17 17.14
CA ALA A 131 -9.49 -0.87 18.25
C ALA A 131 -8.75 -2.18 18.54
N GLY A 132 -8.40 -2.42 19.81
CA GLY A 132 -7.87 -3.71 20.27
C GLY A 132 -6.37 -3.94 20.06
N TYR A 133 -5.62 -2.91 19.63
CA TYR A 133 -4.15 -2.93 19.58
C TYR A 133 -3.60 -1.91 20.58
N ALA A 134 -2.47 -2.25 21.20
CA ALA A 134 -1.69 -1.37 22.06
C ALA A 134 -0.39 -0.99 21.36
N LEU A 135 0.13 0.20 21.64
CA LEU A 135 1.44 0.62 21.13
C LEU A 135 2.54 -0.18 21.83
N ASP A 136 3.35 -0.91 21.06
CA ASP A 136 4.51 -1.64 21.58
C ASP A 136 5.76 -0.78 21.49
N SER A 137 6.00 -0.20 20.30
CA SER A 137 7.19 0.58 20.00
C SER A 137 6.91 1.63 18.94
N TRP A 138 7.76 2.65 18.90
CA TRP A 138 7.74 3.66 17.86
C TRP A 138 9.16 4.14 17.55
N SER A 139 9.38 4.57 16.32
CA SER A 139 10.59 5.27 15.90
C SER A 139 10.23 6.46 15.02
N TYR A 140 11.04 7.50 15.12
CA TYR A 140 10.94 8.69 14.29
C TYR A 140 12.26 8.88 13.54
N HIS A 141 12.16 9.11 12.24
CA HIS A 141 13.29 9.32 11.36
C HIS A 141 13.17 10.68 10.69
N GLU A 142 14.20 11.51 10.84
CA GLU A 142 14.34 12.81 10.18
C GLU A 142 14.73 12.64 8.71
N THR A 143 13.91 11.91 7.96
CA THR A 143 13.99 11.80 6.49
C THR A 143 13.26 12.99 5.84
N GLU A 144 13.35 13.10 4.52
CA GLU A 144 12.58 14.07 3.74
C GLU A 144 11.64 13.29 2.78
N PRO A 145 10.33 13.17 3.09
CA PRO A 145 9.62 13.68 4.28
C PRO A 145 9.93 12.89 5.57
N PRO A 146 9.68 13.45 6.76
CA PRO A 146 9.91 12.76 8.03
C PRO A 146 9.00 11.54 8.16
N THR A 147 9.51 10.50 8.80
CA THR A 147 8.83 9.21 8.90
C THR A 147 8.60 8.86 10.36
N LEU A 148 7.34 8.57 10.73
CA LEU A 148 6.98 8.02 12.03
C LEU A 148 6.49 6.58 11.83
N MET A 149 7.23 5.63 12.41
CA MET A 149 6.87 4.22 12.41
C MET A 149 6.37 3.81 13.79
N ARG A 150 5.25 3.07 13.85
CA ARG A 150 4.64 2.57 15.08
C ARG A 150 4.32 1.10 14.93
N THR A 151 4.80 0.28 15.86
CA THR A 151 4.44 -1.14 15.94
C THR A 151 3.46 -1.32 17.07
N LEU A 152 2.38 -2.04 16.78
CA LEU A 152 1.28 -2.25 17.71
C LEU A 152 0.91 -3.72 17.74
N SER A 153 0.59 -4.24 18.94
CA SER A 153 0.16 -5.62 19.12
C SER A 153 -1.18 -5.72 19.83
N SER A 154 -1.85 -6.84 19.60
CA SER A 154 -3.03 -7.26 20.33
C SER A 154 -2.70 -8.49 21.17
N THR A 155 -3.15 -8.50 22.43
CA THR A 155 -3.15 -9.69 23.29
C THR A 155 -4.36 -10.61 23.03
N SER A 156 -5.27 -10.19 22.16
CA SER A 156 -6.42 -11.01 21.74
C SER A 156 -6.00 -12.07 20.72
N SER A 157 -6.85 -13.06 20.47
CA SER A 157 -6.61 -14.08 19.42
C SER A 157 -6.31 -13.44 18.06
N PRO A 158 -5.44 -14.04 17.22
CA PRO A 158 -5.17 -13.53 15.88
C PRO A 158 -6.45 -13.28 15.08
N ARG A 159 -6.47 -12.19 14.32
CA ARG A 159 -7.62 -11.76 13.51
C ARG A 159 -7.21 -11.60 12.05
N PHE A 160 -8.19 -11.64 11.17
CA PHE A 160 -8.01 -11.33 9.75
C PHE A 160 -8.35 -9.87 9.44
N THR A 161 -8.93 -9.15 10.39
CA THR A 161 -9.40 -7.77 10.19
C THR A 161 -9.00 -6.86 11.33
N ALA A 162 -8.77 -5.59 11.00
CA ALA A 162 -8.49 -4.53 11.96
C ALA A 162 -9.24 -3.25 11.57
N PRO A 163 -10.06 -2.67 12.46
CA PRO A 163 -10.66 -1.36 12.22
C PRO A 163 -9.59 -0.27 12.40
N LEU A 164 -9.51 0.63 11.43
CA LEU A 164 -8.56 1.73 11.41
C LEU A 164 -9.29 3.03 11.15
N ALA A 165 -8.84 4.08 11.84
CA ALA A 165 -9.21 5.44 11.50
C ALA A 165 -7.98 6.34 11.49
N LEU A 166 -7.82 7.06 10.39
CA LEU A 166 -6.75 8.01 10.17
C LEU A 166 -7.33 9.42 10.11
N THR A 167 -6.86 10.28 10.98
CA THR A 167 -7.38 11.63 11.17
C THR A 167 -6.31 12.66 10.83
N TRP A 168 -6.66 13.56 9.91
CA TRP A 168 -5.88 14.76 9.63
C TRP A 168 -6.45 15.92 10.44
N ALA A 169 -5.58 16.68 11.10
CA ALA A 169 -5.96 17.94 11.71
C ALA A 169 -6.10 19.05 10.63
N PRO A 170 -6.79 20.16 10.93
CA PRO A 170 -6.90 21.28 10.01
C PRO A 170 -5.51 21.78 9.58
N SER A 171 -5.36 22.06 8.29
CA SER A 171 -4.13 22.60 7.70
C SER A 171 -2.89 21.70 7.85
N THR A 172 -3.10 20.38 7.97
CA THR A 172 -2.00 19.40 7.93
C THR A 172 -1.85 18.77 6.55
N ALA A 173 -0.62 18.36 6.23
CA ALA A 173 -0.30 17.66 5.00
C ALA A 173 0.44 16.35 5.27
N SER A 174 0.08 15.28 4.58
CA SER A 174 0.80 14.01 4.64
C SER A 174 1.14 13.52 3.24
N ASN A 175 2.33 12.96 3.07
CA ASN A 175 2.72 12.30 1.82
C ASN A 175 2.02 10.94 1.66
N GLY A 176 1.63 10.33 2.77
CA GLY A 176 0.84 9.11 2.78
C GLY A 176 1.06 8.30 4.04
N PHE A 177 0.51 7.10 4.06
CA PHE A 177 0.72 6.14 5.12
C PHE A 177 0.81 4.71 4.57
N VAL A 178 1.53 3.87 5.31
CA VAL A 178 1.64 2.42 5.10
C VAL A 178 0.98 1.72 6.27
N TYR A 179 0.20 0.70 5.96
CA TYR A 179 -0.32 -0.24 6.93
C TYR A 179 0.15 -1.64 6.57
N GLN A 180 0.86 -2.29 7.51
CA GLN A 180 1.43 -3.62 7.32
C GLN A 180 1.05 -4.54 8.49
N PRO A 181 0.15 -5.51 8.29
CA PRO A 181 -0.07 -6.56 9.28
C PRO A 181 1.07 -7.59 9.20
N HIS A 182 1.50 -8.07 10.36
CA HIS A 182 2.47 -9.16 10.48
C HIS A 182 1.72 -10.48 10.60
N CYS A 183 1.71 -11.23 9.50
CA CYS A 183 1.08 -12.54 9.44
C CYS A 183 1.70 -13.49 10.46
N SER A 184 0.88 -14.27 11.15
CA SER A 184 1.36 -15.37 12.02
C SER A 184 1.98 -16.52 11.24
N VAL A 185 1.69 -16.63 9.94
CA VAL A 185 2.28 -17.59 9.01
C VAL A 185 2.78 -16.81 7.80
N GLU A 186 4.09 -16.83 7.58
CA GLU A 186 4.74 -16.14 6.47
C GLU A 186 4.67 -16.97 5.18
N PRO A 187 4.61 -16.34 3.99
CA PRO A 187 4.78 -17.04 2.72
C PRO A 187 6.13 -17.79 2.67
N THR A 188 6.14 -19.02 2.17
CA THR A 188 7.38 -19.80 2.01
C THR A 188 8.03 -19.47 0.67
N SER A 189 9.27 -18.95 0.70
CA SER A 189 10.11 -18.71 -0.48
C SER A 189 9.52 -17.80 -1.58
N PRO A 190 9.02 -16.58 -1.26
CA PRO A 190 8.62 -15.64 -2.29
C PRO A 190 9.84 -15.14 -3.09
N SER A 191 9.69 -15.05 -4.42
CA SER A 191 10.70 -14.48 -5.32
C SER A 191 10.10 -13.37 -6.17
N ILE A 192 10.81 -12.24 -6.28
CA ILE A 192 10.40 -11.10 -7.12
C ILE A 192 11.52 -10.79 -8.13
N THR A 193 11.14 -10.75 -9.40
CA THR A 193 12.01 -10.40 -10.53
C THR A 193 11.43 -9.21 -11.29
N ILE A 194 12.28 -8.42 -11.95
CA ILE A 194 11.85 -7.38 -12.91
C ILE A 194 12.44 -7.70 -14.28
N GLY A 195 11.59 -7.58 -15.30
CA GLY A 195 11.94 -7.89 -16.68
C GLY A 195 11.85 -9.38 -17.01
N GLU A 196 12.20 -9.71 -18.24
CA GLU A 196 12.23 -11.10 -18.72
C GLU A 196 13.57 -11.78 -18.45
N GLU A 197 14.63 -11.01 -18.16
CA GLU A 197 15.90 -11.55 -17.69
C GLU A 197 15.80 -11.89 -16.20
N ASN A 198 16.49 -12.97 -15.77
CA ASN A 198 16.55 -13.46 -14.37
C ASN A 198 17.28 -12.48 -13.42
N THR A 199 16.95 -11.19 -13.47
CA THR A 199 17.40 -10.21 -12.50
C THR A 199 16.51 -10.34 -11.27
N SER A 200 16.91 -11.20 -10.33
CA SER A 200 16.26 -11.28 -9.03
C SER A 200 16.52 -9.97 -8.28
N ILE A 201 15.46 -9.26 -7.93
CA ILE A 201 15.56 -8.10 -7.05
C ILE A 201 15.47 -8.52 -5.60
N PHE A 202 14.73 -9.61 -5.36
CA PHE A 202 14.55 -10.16 -4.04
C PHE A 202 14.30 -11.67 -4.13
N ASP A 203 15.07 -12.44 -3.38
CA ASP A 203 14.90 -13.88 -3.22
C ASP A 203 15.04 -14.22 -1.73
N TRP A 204 14.09 -14.99 -1.19
CA TRP A 204 14.12 -15.42 0.19
C TRP A 204 15.07 -16.61 0.32
N SER A 205 16.27 -16.40 0.86
CA SER A 205 17.22 -17.51 1.05
C SER A 205 16.65 -18.55 2.01
N LEU A 206 16.56 -19.81 1.56
CA LEU A 206 16.29 -20.94 2.46
C LEU A 206 17.52 -21.18 3.34
N SER A 207 17.57 -20.55 4.51
CA SER A 207 18.49 -20.92 5.57
C SER A 207 17.74 -20.92 6.90
N GLY A 208 17.02 -22.02 7.11
CA GLY A 208 16.30 -22.33 8.33
C GLY A 208 15.86 -23.79 8.32
N THR A 209 16.83 -24.70 8.15
CA THR A 209 16.62 -26.13 8.45
C THR A 209 16.24 -26.28 9.92
N THR A 210 15.11 -26.94 10.14
CA THR A 210 14.67 -27.73 11.32
C THR A 210 15.43 -27.59 12.63
#